data_AF-A0A7X8FX71-F1
#
_entry.id   AF-A0A7X8FX71-F1
#
_cell.length_a   1.000
_cell.length_b   1.000
_cell.length_c   1.000
_cell.angle_alpha   90.00
_cell.angle_beta   90.00
_cell.angle_gamma   90.00
#
_symmetry.space_group_name_H-M   'P 1'
#
loop_
_entity.id
_entity.type
_entity.pdbx_description
1 polymer ?
#
loop_
_entity_poly.entity_id
_entity_poly.type
_entity_poly.pdbx_seq_one_letter_code
_entity_poly.pdbx_strand_id
1 'polypeptide(L)'
;ATDNRLRDWVALGVFAFAATWTHYFALMAAGLYWCLLFIKILITPAKQGEKKLARGTPLFRCLVVGGAVIVLFLPWVFALANQASRVAKNFWIQPLNLWSVFAILTFPFGQRFGGPHGMTSFYLFIAVHLIVIVGIVRALLRKDREVFLPLSAFLVYWLTFAGGVFLSWAIRPIFVERYLITCMGSLILAFAFFAHSFGKNRVLIALCAVYLFFTFPILKSTYTMQVNGAGDIVAKEYADRVKPDDIFVHGSEHTFGILRYYFPDNFHYLYIPADFIPMGNHQVFQPNVEIGSDLAKYTKEPVTIWAVSRTGEYYSTPWAELTEAPFREPAGPMLNIRKEPGWLTILLQEVRYNPDKTEKGSGRESGYLTVKVTDIDESLGGQLVYALYASDPIRPGNFINSGALTVTKGSQNIILENIPYGEYAIVAFHDLNGNYQPDFKNNKAVEGLAMGVNPAELKGEPSFDQLKFSFSENVEPDNIRMYYPE
;
A
#
# COMPACT_ATOMS: atom_id res chain seq x y z
N ALA A 1 42.83 -2.07 15.96
CA ALA A 1 42.98 -2.33 17.41
C ALA A 1 41.62 -2.74 17.97
N THR A 2 41.55 -3.70 18.88
CA THR A 2 40.40 -3.80 19.79
C THR A 2 41.00 -3.79 21.17
N ASP A 3 40.90 -2.65 21.85
CA ASP A 3 41.38 -2.52 23.24
C ASP A 3 40.58 -3.41 24.21
N ASN A 4 39.62 -4.19 23.68
CA ASN A 4 38.80 -5.17 24.38
C ASN A 4 38.31 -4.60 25.71
N ARG A 5 37.76 -3.37 25.66
CA ARG A 5 37.28 -2.65 26.85
C ARG A 5 35.89 -3.17 27.19
N LEU A 6 35.63 -3.43 28.47
CA LEU A 6 34.34 -3.98 28.90
C LEU A 6 33.19 -3.04 28.54
N ARG A 7 33.38 -1.73 28.72
CA ARG A 7 32.39 -0.70 28.39
C ARG A 7 31.92 -0.75 26.93
N ASP A 8 32.82 -1.06 25.99
CA ASP A 8 32.50 -1.07 24.55
C ASP A 8 31.62 -2.30 24.23
N TRP A 9 31.88 -3.44 24.89
CA TRP A 9 31.04 -4.63 24.80
C TRP A 9 29.66 -4.42 25.41
N VAL A 10 29.59 -3.76 26.57
CA VAL A 10 28.31 -3.41 27.20
C VAL A 10 27.50 -2.48 26.29
N ALA A 11 28.13 -1.42 25.76
CA ALA A 11 27.48 -0.52 24.81
C ALA A 11 26.99 -1.26 23.56
N LEU A 12 27.82 -2.12 22.96
CA LEU A 12 27.44 -2.93 21.80
C LEU A 12 26.24 -3.83 22.11
N GLY A 13 26.23 -4.50 23.27
CA GLY A 13 25.12 -5.34 23.70
C GLY A 13 23.82 -4.54 23.88
N VAL A 14 23.88 -3.42 24.59
CA VAL A 14 22.71 -2.56 24.85
C VAL A 14 22.14 -2.00 23.55
N PHE A 15 22.98 -1.45 22.66
CA PHE A 15 22.52 -0.89 21.40
C PHE A 15 22.06 -1.96 20.40
N ALA A 16 22.69 -3.13 20.37
CA ALA A 16 22.22 -4.25 19.57
C ALA A 16 20.84 -4.73 20.04
N PHE A 17 20.66 -4.91 21.35
CA PHE A 17 19.36 -5.25 21.94
C PHE A 17 18.29 -4.19 21.64
N ALA A 18 18.61 -2.91 21.82
CA ALA A 18 17.69 -1.83 21.47
C ALA A 18 17.31 -1.89 19.97
N ALA A 19 18.28 -2.10 19.08
CA ALA A 19 18.03 -2.24 17.65
C ALA A 19 17.10 -3.44 17.34
N THR A 20 17.34 -4.61 17.94
CA THR A 20 16.51 -5.81 17.68
C THR A 20 15.04 -5.61 18.09
N TRP A 21 14.78 -4.75 19.06
CA TRP A 21 13.43 -4.42 19.54
C TRP A 21 12.71 -3.30 18.76
N THR A 22 13.38 -2.66 17.78
CA THR A 22 12.75 -1.58 16.99
C THR A 22 12.09 -2.07 15.71
N HIS A 23 12.75 -2.98 14.98
CA HIS A 23 12.28 -3.44 13.68
C HIS A 23 12.98 -4.75 13.28
N TYR A 24 12.30 -5.62 12.55
CA TYR A 24 12.89 -6.90 12.13
C TYR A 24 14.04 -6.75 11.10
N PHE A 25 14.06 -5.68 10.31
CA PHE A 25 15.24 -5.31 9.51
C PHE A 25 16.41 -4.80 10.37
N ALA A 26 16.14 -4.12 11.50
CA ALA A 26 17.18 -3.75 12.47
C ALA A 26 17.73 -4.99 13.18
N LEU A 27 16.87 -5.96 13.52
CA LEU A 27 17.26 -7.28 14.01
C LEU A 27 18.19 -7.99 13.01
N MET A 28 17.83 -8.02 11.73
CA MET A 28 18.67 -8.61 10.68
C MET A 28 20.03 -7.90 10.59
N ALA A 29 20.05 -6.57 10.55
CA ALA A 29 21.28 -5.78 10.50
C ALA A 29 22.18 -6.02 11.72
N ALA A 30 21.61 -6.05 12.93
CA ALA A 30 22.32 -6.35 14.16
C ALA A 30 22.91 -7.78 14.12
N GLY A 31 22.12 -8.78 13.72
CA GLY A 31 22.56 -10.15 13.57
C GLY A 31 23.72 -10.30 12.57
N LEU A 32 23.62 -9.67 11.41
CA LEU A 32 24.67 -9.64 10.39
C LEU A 32 25.97 -9.01 10.93
N TYR A 33 25.87 -7.92 11.68
CA TYR A 33 27.04 -7.31 12.32
C TYR A 33 27.70 -8.26 13.33
N TRP A 34 26.90 -8.93 14.19
CA TRP A 34 27.41 -9.93 15.13
C TRP A 34 28.11 -11.09 14.42
N CYS A 35 27.57 -11.57 13.30
CA CYS A 35 28.23 -12.58 12.47
C CYS A 35 29.59 -12.11 11.94
N LEU A 36 29.68 -10.90 11.38
CA LEU A 36 30.93 -10.33 10.88
C LEU A 36 31.96 -10.14 12.00
N LEU A 37 31.52 -9.65 13.16
CA LEU A 37 32.38 -9.47 14.34
C LEU A 37 32.90 -10.82 14.85
N PHE A 38 32.02 -11.82 14.93
CA PHE A 38 32.37 -13.17 15.35
C PHE A 38 33.39 -13.81 14.40
N ILE A 39 33.16 -13.74 13.09
CA ILE A 39 34.11 -14.22 12.06
C ILE A 39 35.46 -13.51 12.23
N LYS A 40 35.47 -12.19 12.41
CA LYS A 40 36.73 -11.45 12.64
C LYS A 40 37.47 -11.96 13.88
N ILE A 41 36.78 -12.20 14.98
CA ILE A 41 37.39 -12.71 16.21
C ILE A 41 37.92 -14.13 15.99
N LEU A 42 37.23 -14.97 15.23
CA LEU A 42 37.67 -16.33 14.90
C LEU A 42 38.90 -16.37 13.99
N ILE A 43 39.03 -15.47 13.02
CA ILE A 43 40.23 -15.43 12.16
C ILE A 43 41.41 -14.72 12.82
N THR A 44 41.16 -13.86 13.82
CA THR A 44 42.23 -13.20 14.57
C THR A 44 42.92 -14.21 15.50
N PRO A 45 44.25 -14.40 15.43
CA PRO A 45 44.97 -15.30 16.33
C PRO A 45 44.86 -14.85 17.79
N ALA A 46 44.84 -15.81 18.72
CA ALA A 46 44.96 -15.51 20.15
C ALA A 46 46.37 -14.99 20.47
N LYS A 47 46.52 -14.22 21.54
CA LYS A 47 47.85 -13.82 22.01
C LYS A 47 48.64 -15.05 22.44
N GLN A 48 49.97 -14.98 22.33
CA GLN A 48 50.85 -16.08 22.71
C GLN A 48 50.59 -16.50 24.18
N GLY A 49 50.33 -17.79 24.40
CA GLY A 49 50.01 -18.35 25.73
C GLY A 49 48.54 -18.17 26.19
N GLU A 50 47.70 -17.44 25.45
CA GLU A 50 46.29 -17.22 25.82
C GLU A 50 45.38 -18.25 25.14
N LYS A 51 44.51 -18.91 25.93
CA LYS A 51 43.42 -19.71 25.36
C LYS A 51 42.38 -18.77 24.73
N LYS A 52 42.02 -19.00 23.47
CA LYS A 52 41.08 -18.14 22.72
C LYS A 52 39.74 -17.90 23.44
N LEU A 53 39.25 -18.89 24.18
CA LEU A 53 38.01 -18.85 24.97
C LEU A 53 38.23 -18.61 26.48
N ALA A 54 39.36 -18.03 26.89
CA ALA A 54 39.56 -17.67 28.29
C ALA A 54 38.63 -16.52 28.74
N ARG A 55 38.29 -16.47 30.03
CA ARG A 55 37.45 -15.41 30.60
C ARG A 55 38.06 -14.04 30.29
N GLY A 56 37.27 -13.16 29.70
CA GLY A 56 37.68 -11.80 29.37
C GLY A 56 38.29 -11.64 27.97
N THR A 57 38.54 -12.71 27.21
CA THR A 57 38.97 -12.61 25.81
C THR A 57 37.87 -12.01 24.92
N PRO A 58 38.20 -11.50 23.72
CA PRO A 58 37.19 -11.04 22.77
C PRO A 58 36.17 -12.11 22.42
N LEU A 59 36.58 -13.37 22.26
CA LEU A 59 35.65 -14.47 21.95
C LEU A 59 34.71 -14.76 23.11
N PHE A 60 35.23 -14.84 24.34
CA PHE A 60 34.39 -15.02 25.53
C PHE A 60 33.35 -13.91 25.66
N ARG A 61 33.76 -12.65 25.52
CA ARG A 61 32.84 -11.51 25.63
C ARG A 61 31.84 -11.45 24.48
N CYS A 62 32.24 -11.82 23.27
CA CYS A 62 31.33 -11.93 22.13
C CYS A 62 30.22 -12.94 22.41
N LEU A 63 30.56 -14.12 22.94
CA LEU A 63 29.59 -15.16 23.27
C LEU A 63 28.68 -14.76 24.44
N VAL A 64 29.23 -14.16 25.50
CA VAL A 64 28.45 -13.73 26.66
C VAL A 64 27.48 -12.61 26.28
N VAL A 65 27.96 -11.56 25.61
CA VAL A 65 27.11 -10.41 25.26
C VAL A 65 26.15 -10.76 24.13
N GLY A 66 26.62 -11.44 23.07
CA GLY A 66 25.77 -11.89 21.98
C GLY A 66 24.69 -12.87 22.47
N GLY A 67 25.07 -13.81 23.34
CA GLY A 67 24.14 -14.73 23.99
C GLY A 67 23.11 -14.00 24.85
N ALA A 68 23.52 -12.99 25.62
CA ALA A 68 22.61 -12.15 26.38
C ALA A 68 21.59 -11.42 25.48
N VAL A 69 22.03 -10.85 24.35
CA VAL A 69 21.13 -10.20 23.38
C VAL A 69 20.10 -11.20 22.83
N ILE A 70 20.52 -12.42 22.49
CA ILE A 70 19.62 -13.48 22.00
C ILE A 70 18.60 -13.85 23.09
N VAL A 71 19.04 -14.12 24.31
CA VAL A 71 18.16 -14.50 25.43
C VAL A 71 17.14 -13.41 25.72
N LEU A 72 17.56 -12.15 25.76
CA LEU A 72 16.67 -11.00 25.98
C LEU A 72 15.67 -10.81 24.83
N PHE A 73 15.97 -11.29 23.62
CA PHE A 73 15.07 -11.23 22.47
C PHE A 73 14.08 -12.41 22.40
N LEU A 74 14.32 -13.52 23.11
CA LEU A 74 13.48 -14.73 23.05
C LEU A 74 11.98 -14.46 23.26
N PRO A 75 11.54 -13.61 24.20
CA PRO A 75 10.11 -13.32 24.36
C PRO A 75 9.48 -12.75 23.08
N TRP A 76 10.22 -11.96 22.31
CA TRP A 76 9.72 -11.33 21.08
C TRP A 76 9.68 -12.29 19.88
N VAL A 77 10.46 -13.38 19.90
CA VAL A 77 10.39 -14.42 18.85
C VAL A 77 8.98 -15.01 18.76
N PHE A 78 8.33 -15.28 19.90
CA PHE A 78 6.96 -15.81 19.92
C PHE A 78 5.95 -14.82 19.37
N ALA A 79 6.07 -13.54 19.72
CA ALA A 79 5.20 -12.50 19.20
C ALA A 79 5.40 -12.26 17.70
N LEU A 80 6.65 -12.27 17.23
CA LEU A 80 6.99 -12.18 15.82
C LEU A 80 6.41 -13.36 15.04
N ALA A 81 6.53 -14.58 15.55
CA ALA A 81 5.95 -15.78 14.94
C ALA A 81 4.41 -15.69 14.87
N ASN A 82 3.76 -15.30 15.97
CA ASN A 82 2.31 -15.10 16.03
C ASN A 82 1.83 -13.96 15.11
N GLN A 83 2.61 -12.88 14.97
CA GLN A 83 2.28 -11.83 14.02
C GLN A 83 2.45 -12.31 12.58
N ALA A 84 3.57 -12.98 12.27
CA ALA A 84 3.89 -13.47 10.94
C ALA A 84 2.85 -14.47 10.42
N SER A 85 2.30 -15.33 11.29
CA SER A 85 1.23 -16.28 10.97
C SER A 85 -0.12 -15.58 10.75
N ARG A 86 -0.47 -14.58 11.57
CA ARG A 86 -1.72 -13.82 11.42
C ARG A 86 -1.78 -13.03 10.12
N VAL A 87 -0.70 -12.33 9.76
CA VAL A 87 -0.65 -11.52 8.53
C VAL A 87 -0.25 -12.32 7.29
N ALA A 88 -0.19 -13.66 7.38
CA ALA A 88 0.29 -14.49 6.28
C ALA A 88 -0.66 -14.59 5.10
N LYS A 89 -1.98 -14.44 5.33
CA LYS A 89 -2.98 -14.68 4.29
C LYS A 89 -3.16 -13.49 3.35
N ASN A 90 -3.09 -12.25 3.84
CA ASN A 90 -3.18 -11.05 3.00
C ASN A 90 -2.18 -9.99 3.43
N PHE A 91 -1.02 -10.03 2.77
CA PHE A 91 0.08 -9.12 3.04
C PHE A 91 0.13 -8.04 1.95
N TRP A 92 0.00 -6.78 2.34
CA TRP A 92 -0.15 -5.64 1.43
C TRP A 92 1.11 -5.32 0.59
N ILE A 93 2.28 -5.84 0.98
CA ILE A 93 3.54 -5.57 0.27
C ILE A 93 3.55 -6.30 -1.06
N GLN A 94 3.77 -5.54 -2.14
CA GLN A 94 3.79 -6.04 -3.51
C GLN A 94 5.12 -6.75 -3.84
N PRO A 95 5.13 -7.69 -4.81
CA PRO A 95 6.36 -8.30 -5.31
C PRO A 95 7.40 -7.27 -5.76
N LEU A 96 8.68 -7.60 -5.52
CA LEU A 96 9.78 -6.73 -5.93
C LEU A 96 9.94 -6.72 -7.44
N ASN A 97 10.02 -5.52 -8.00
CA ASN A 97 10.48 -5.29 -9.37
C ASN A 97 11.67 -4.30 -9.36
N LEU A 98 12.21 -3.98 -10.53
CA LEU A 98 13.35 -3.06 -10.65
C LEU A 98 13.05 -1.67 -10.07
N TRP A 99 11.80 -1.20 -10.20
CA TRP A 99 11.37 0.07 -9.60
C TRP A 99 11.34 -0.01 -8.08
N SER A 100 10.83 -1.10 -7.50
CA SER A 100 10.85 -1.32 -6.04
C SER A 100 12.28 -1.32 -5.51
N VAL A 101 13.21 -2.00 -6.20
CA VAL A 101 14.64 -2.03 -5.83
C VAL A 101 15.25 -0.63 -5.84
N PHE A 102 15.01 0.15 -6.89
CA PHE A 102 15.48 1.53 -6.99
C PHE A 102 14.88 2.41 -5.89
N ALA A 103 13.57 2.30 -5.66
CA ALA A 103 12.87 3.04 -4.62
C ALA A 103 13.47 2.73 -3.24
N ILE A 104 13.67 1.45 -2.92
CA ILE A 104 14.29 1.00 -1.66
C ILE A 104 15.66 1.65 -1.43
N LEU A 105 16.55 1.59 -2.42
CA LEU A 105 17.91 2.10 -2.29
C LEU A 105 17.99 3.63 -2.16
N THR A 106 17.08 4.34 -2.84
CA THR A 106 17.10 5.81 -2.89
C THR A 106 16.23 6.47 -1.82
N PHE A 107 15.28 5.74 -1.23
CA PHE A 107 14.35 6.27 -0.23
C PHE A 107 15.03 6.94 0.98
N PRO A 108 16.12 6.41 1.57
CA PRO A 108 16.78 7.07 2.69
C PRO A 108 17.38 8.45 2.36
N PHE A 109 17.49 8.79 1.07
CA PHE A 109 18.05 10.05 0.58
C PHE A 109 16.98 11.03 0.07
N GLY A 110 15.70 10.65 0.15
CA GLY A 110 14.58 11.39 -0.40
C GLY A 110 13.52 11.78 0.63
N GLN A 111 12.37 12.20 0.12
CA GLN A 111 11.18 12.50 0.92
C GLN A 111 10.20 11.34 0.87
N ARG A 112 9.47 11.13 1.97
CA ARG A 112 8.56 9.99 2.14
C ARG A 112 7.42 9.91 1.11
N PHE A 113 6.89 11.04 0.63
CA PHE A 113 5.63 11.09 -0.12
C PHE A 113 5.76 11.59 -1.57
N GLY A 114 6.95 11.49 -2.17
CA GLY A 114 7.17 12.01 -3.52
C GLY A 114 7.22 13.54 -3.51
N GLY A 115 8.31 14.09 -4.02
CA GLY A 115 8.50 15.51 -4.20
C GLY A 115 9.27 15.74 -5.50
N PRO A 116 9.48 17.00 -5.91
CA PRO A 116 10.18 17.36 -7.16
C PRO A 116 11.67 16.95 -7.19
N HIS A 117 12.12 16.14 -6.24
CA HIS A 117 13.50 15.78 -5.95
C HIS A 117 13.79 14.29 -6.18
N GLY A 118 12.94 13.56 -6.91
CA GLY A 118 13.13 12.13 -7.18
C GLY A 118 14.50 11.79 -7.78
N MET A 119 15.04 12.66 -8.64
CA MET A 119 16.40 12.51 -9.16
C MET A 119 17.48 12.96 -8.17
N THR A 120 17.19 13.92 -7.28
CA THR A 120 18.13 14.39 -6.25
C THR A 120 18.47 13.29 -5.25
N SER A 121 17.48 12.52 -4.78
CA SER A 121 17.73 11.38 -3.87
C SER A 121 18.61 10.33 -4.52
N PHE A 122 18.42 10.07 -5.83
CA PHE A 122 19.28 9.18 -6.59
C PHE A 122 20.72 9.69 -6.71
N TYR A 123 20.92 10.97 -7.05
CA TYR A 123 22.27 11.53 -7.11
C TYR A 123 22.97 11.56 -5.74
N LEU A 124 22.24 11.83 -4.66
CA LEU A 124 22.75 11.74 -3.30
C LEU A 124 23.15 10.30 -2.93
N PHE A 125 22.32 9.32 -3.28
CA PHE A 125 22.65 7.90 -3.14
C PHE A 125 23.97 7.57 -3.85
N ILE A 126 24.10 7.93 -5.14
CA ILE A 126 25.32 7.67 -5.91
C ILE A 126 26.53 8.40 -5.31
N ALA A 127 26.39 9.67 -4.94
CA ALA A 127 27.50 10.46 -4.39
C ALA A 127 28.03 9.89 -3.07
N VAL A 128 27.14 9.51 -2.15
CA VAL A 128 27.53 8.90 -0.86
C VAL A 128 28.23 7.56 -1.08
N HIS A 129 27.70 6.70 -1.96
CA HIS A 129 28.32 5.41 -2.25
C HIS A 129 29.66 5.56 -2.97
N LEU A 130 29.79 6.51 -3.89
CA LEU A 130 31.06 6.80 -4.56
C LEU A 130 32.14 7.26 -3.58
N ILE A 131 31.80 8.17 -2.65
CA ILE A 131 32.73 8.63 -1.61
C ILE A 131 33.19 7.46 -0.74
N VAL A 132 32.25 6.58 -0.34
CA VAL A 132 32.58 5.37 0.42
C VAL A 132 33.50 4.45 -0.36
N ILE A 133 33.19 4.13 -1.63
CA ILE A 133 34.00 3.25 -2.48
C ILE A 133 35.41 3.81 -2.68
N VAL A 134 35.54 5.10 -3.02
CA VAL A 134 36.85 5.75 -3.18
C VAL A 134 37.64 5.75 -1.86
N GLY A 135 36.97 6.00 -0.73
CA GLY A 135 37.59 5.93 0.58
C GLY A 135 38.04 4.52 0.94
N ILE A 136 37.27 3.48 0.62
CA ILE A 136 37.66 2.07 0.77
C ILE A 136 38.93 1.79 -0.03
N VAL A 137 38.95 2.13 -1.33
CA VAL A 137 40.11 1.94 -2.20
C VAL A 137 41.35 2.62 -1.61
N ARG A 138 41.22 3.88 -1.18
CA ARG A 138 42.32 4.62 -0.54
C ARG A 138 42.81 3.97 0.74
N ALA A 139 41.90 3.52 1.60
CA ALA A 139 42.25 2.91 2.87
C ALA A 139 42.96 1.56 2.68
N LEU A 140 42.54 0.77 1.69
CA LEU A 140 43.21 -0.46 1.28
C LEU A 140 44.62 -0.19 0.72
N LEU A 141 44.77 0.80 -0.17
CA LEU A 141 46.07 1.20 -0.72
C LEU A 141 47.03 1.70 0.36
N ARG A 142 46.52 2.40 1.37
CA ARG A 142 47.27 2.88 2.54
C ARG A 142 47.50 1.82 3.61
N LYS A 143 46.95 0.61 3.45
CA LYS A 143 47.01 -0.49 4.44
C LYS A 143 46.55 -0.06 5.83
N ASP A 144 45.49 0.74 5.89
CA ASP A 144 44.94 1.24 7.13
C ASP A 144 44.39 0.09 8.00
N ARG A 145 44.78 0.06 9.27
CA ARG A 145 44.45 -1.01 10.22
C ARG A 145 43.08 -0.80 10.90
N GLU A 146 42.46 0.36 10.73
CA GLU A 146 41.19 0.71 11.39
C GLU A 146 39.96 0.53 10.48
N VAL A 147 40.16 0.05 9.24
CA VAL A 147 39.11 -0.06 8.21
C VAL A 147 38.02 -1.08 8.50
N PHE A 148 38.22 -2.01 9.43
CA PHE A 148 37.26 -3.07 9.64
C PHE A 148 35.89 -2.56 10.10
N LEU A 149 35.86 -1.66 11.09
CA LEU A 149 34.60 -1.15 11.60
C LEU A 149 33.78 -0.45 10.50
N PRO A 150 34.32 0.54 9.75
CA PRO A 150 33.56 1.20 8.68
C PRO A 150 33.27 0.27 7.49
N LEU A 151 34.16 -0.67 7.15
CA LEU A 151 33.90 -1.66 6.09
C LEU A 151 32.78 -2.63 6.48
N SER A 152 32.80 -3.15 7.71
CA SER A 152 31.73 -4.01 8.22
C SER A 152 30.41 -3.26 8.31
N ALA A 153 30.41 -1.97 8.67
CA ALA A 153 29.20 -1.16 8.68
C ALA A 153 28.62 -0.98 7.26
N PHE A 154 29.46 -0.71 6.25
CA PHE A 154 29.03 -0.67 4.85
C PHE A 154 28.51 -2.02 4.36
N LEU A 155 29.18 -3.11 4.75
CA LEU A 155 28.78 -4.46 4.39
C LEU A 155 27.45 -4.85 5.05
N VAL A 156 27.20 -4.47 6.30
CA VAL A 156 25.92 -4.70 6.99
C VAL A 156 24.77 -4.02 6.24
N TYR A 157 24.95 -2.79 5.77
CA TYR A 157 23.93 -2.10 4.97
C TYR A 157 23.56 -2.92 3.71
N TRP A 158 24.57 -3.33 2.93
CA TRP A 158 24.33 -4.09 1.70
C TRP A 158 23.86 -5.52 1.93
N LEU A 159 24.33 -6.21 2.97
CA LEU A 159 23.84 -7.53 3.35
C LEU A 159 22.39 -7.47 3.86
N THR A 160 22.02 -6.39 4.56
CA THR A 160 20.63 -6.17 4.99
C THR A 160 19.72 -5.93 3.79
N PHE A 161 20.16 -5.12 2.82
CA PHE A 161 19.46 -4.96 1.55
C PHE A 161 19.32 -6.28 0.79
N ALA A 162 20.43 -6.99 0.56
CA ALA A 162 20.45 -8.26 -0.16
C ALA A 162 19.61 -9.33 0.55
N GLY A 163 19.67 -9.38 1.88
CA GLY A 163 18.83 -10.25 2.70
C GLY A 163 17.35 -9.92 2.57
N GLY A 164 16.98 -8.63 2.59
CA GLY A 164 15.61 -8.19 2.37
C GLY A 164 15.06 -8.57 0.99
N VAL A 165 15.88 -8.42 -0.05
CA VAL A 165 15.53 -8.83 -1.43
C VAL A 165 15.38 -10.34 -1.52
N PHE A 166 16.37 -11.09 -1.02
CA PHE A 166 16.37 -12.55 -1.02
C PHE A 166 15.17 -13.11 -0.26
N LEU A 167 14.91 -12.65 0.97
CA LEU A 167 13.77 -13.11 1.76
C LEU A 167 12.43 -12.72 1.13
N SER A 168 12.37 -11.56 0.45
CA SER A 168 11.17 -11.15 -0.28
C SER A 168 10.85 -12.05 -1.48
N TRP A 169 11.89 -12.57 -2.11
CA TRP A 169 11.76 -13.53 -3.21
C TRP A 169 11.53 -14.97 -2.72
N ALA A 170 12.27 -15.40 -1.69
CA ALA A 170 12.30 -16.79 -1.23
C ALA A 170 11.11 -17.18 -0.34
N ILE A 171 10.53 -16.23 0.41
CA ILE A 171 9.45 -16.51 1.36
C ILE A 171 8.15 -15.88 0.88
N ARG A 172 8.14 -14.54 0.81
CA ARG A 172 7.03 -13.71 0.32
C ARG A 172 7.50 -12.27 0.30
N PRO A 173 6.87 -11.35 -0.45
CA PRO A 173 7.28 -9.95 -0.46
C PRO A 173 7.22 -9.35 0.95
N ILE A 174 8.37 -8.92 1.50
CA ILE A 174 8.46 -8.31 2.83
C ILE A 174 9.25 -7.00 2.85
N PHE A 175 9.78 -6.57 1.72
CA PHE A 175 10.69 -5.43 1.65
C PHE A 175 10.04 -4.26 0.95
N VAL A 176 9.85 -3.16 1.69
CA VAL A 176 9.32 -1.89 1.19
C VAL A 176 10.31 -0.75 1.48
N GLU A 177 10.20 0.33 0.73
CA GLU A 177 11.26 1.34 0.58
C GLU A 177 11.76 1.98 1.89
N ARG A 178 10.89 2.11 2.89
CA ARG A 178 11.25 2.70 4.19
C ARG A 178 12.09 1.80 5.10
N TYR A 179 12.21 0.50 4.83
CA TYR A 179 12.84 -0.42 5.79
C TYR A 179 14.37 -0.29 5.86
N LEU A 180 15.04 0.19 4.81
CA LEU A 180 16.48 0.45 4.87
C LEU A 180 16.88 1.56 5.84
N ILE A 181 15.94 2.44 6.24
CA ILE A 181 16.19 3.46 7.27
C ILE A 181 16.72 2.81 8.57
N THR A 182 16.26 1.59 8.87
CA THR A 182 16.62 0.87 10.10
C THR A 182 18.11 0.52 10.21
N CYS A 183 18.86 0.48 9.11
CA CYS A 183 20.30 0.25 9.10
C CYS A 183 21.11 1.44 8.58
N MET A 184 20.51 2.63 8.43
CA MET A 184 21.20 3.82 7.92
C MET A 184 22.36 4.28 8.82
N GLY A 185 22.29 4.04 10.12
CA GLY A 185 23.40 4.33 11.04
C GLY A 185 24.71 3.65 10.62
N SER A 186 24.63 2.43 10.06
CA SER A 186 25.79 1.70 9.54
C SER A 186 26.38 2.37 8.28
N LEU A 187 25.53 2.85 7.37
CA LEU A 187 25.98 3.60 6.19
C LEU A 187 26.59 4.96 6.58
N ILE A 188 25.96 5.68 7.53
CA ILE A 188 26.47 6.96 8.04
C ILE A 188 27.86 6.79 8.66
N LEU A 189 28.07 5.73 9.46
CA LEU A 189 29.37 5.42 10.04
C LEU A 189 30.44 5.15 8.98
N ALA A 190 30.10 4.34 7.97
CA ALA A 190 31.00 4.07 6.85
C ALA A 190 31.33 5.36 6.08
N PHE A 191 30.32 6.14 5.73
CA PHE A 191 30.46 7.41 5.03
C PHE A 191 31.35 8.40 5.79
N ALA A 192 31.10 8.62 7.09
CA ALA A 192 31.86 9.55 7.90
C ALA A 192 33.36 9.19 7.95
N PHE A 193 33.68 7.91 8.16
CA PHE A 193 35.06 7.43 8.19
C PHE A 193 35.75 7.58 6.81
N PHE A 194 35.09 7.10 5.75
CA PHE A 194 35.69 7.09 4.42
C PHE A 194 35.76 8.49 3.80
N ALA A 195 34.84 9.39 4.12
CA ALA A 195 34.95 10.81 3.78
C ALA A 195 36.16 11.45 4.49
N HIS A 196 36.41 11.14 5.76
CA HIS A 196 37.58 11.65 6.48
C HIS A 196 38.91 11.28 5.82
N SER A 197 38.99 10.15 5.10
CA SER A 197 40.20 9.71 4.39
C SER A 197 40.74 10.69 3.33
N PHE A 198 39.93 11.67 2.92
CA PHE A 198 40.29 12.75 2.00
C PHE A 198 41.16 13.84 2.66
N GLY A 199 41.30 13.82 3.98
CA GLY A 199 42.44 14.35 4.75
C GLY A 199 42.58 15.88 4.87
N LYS A 200 41.96 16.67 3.99
CA LYS A 200 42.02 18.14 4.07
C LYS A 200 40.72 18.68 4.65
N ASN A 201 40.79 19.41 5.76
CA ASN A 201 39.62 20.07 6.38
C ASN A 201 38.80 20.88 5.36
N ARG A 202 39.47 21.61 4.44
CA ARG A 202 38.80 22.35 3.37
C ARG A 202 37.98 21.47 2.43
N VAL A 203 38.47 20.26 2.11
CA VAL A 203 37.74 19.30 1.27
C VAL A 203 36.53 18.74 2.04
N LEU A 204 36.70 18.40 3.32
CA LEU A 204 35.59 17.94 4.16
C LEU A 204 34.50 19.00 4.33
N ILE A 205 34.90 20.25 4.56
CA ILE A 205 33.98 21.39 4.64
C ILE A 205 33.23 21.55 3.32
N ALA A 206 33.92 21.50 2.18
CA ALA A 206 33.27 21.58 0.87
C ALA A 206 32.30 20.42 0.63
N LEU A 207 32.68 19.18 0.95
CA LEU A 207 31.80 18.01 0.86
C LEU A 207 30.55 18.15 1.74
N CYS A 208 30.72 18.61 2.98
CA CYS A 208 29.60 18.86 3.88
C CYS A 208 28.69 19.99 3.36
N ALA A 209 29.27 21.08 2.84
CA ALA A 209 28.51 22.18 2.27
C ALA A 209 27.70 21.75 1.05
N VAL A 210 28.28 20.95 0.15
CA VAL A 210 27.57 20.39 -1.02
C VAL A 210 26.46 19.44 -0.58
N TYR A 211 26.74 18.54 0.37
CA TYR A 211 25.73 17.63 0.91
C TYR A 211 24.57 18.40 1.55
N LEU A 212 24.87 19.42 2.37
CA LEU A 212 23.86 20.29 2.97
C LEU A 212 23.06 21.08 1.92
N PHE A 213 23.71 21.57 0.86
CA PHE A 213 23.02 22.30 -0.21
C PHE A 213 21.93 21.44 -0.88
N PHE A 214 22.22 20.16 -1.17
CA PHE A 214 21.25 19.25 -1.78
C PHE A 214 20.22 18.69 -0.80
N THR A 215 20.60 18.49 0.46
CA THR A 215 19.69 17.94 1.48
C THR A 215 18.82 18.99 2.14
N PHE A 216 19.21 20.26 2.16
CA PHE A 216 18.45 21.32 2.82
C PHE A 216 17.04 21.52 2.22
N PRO A 217 16.81 21.57 0.90
CA PRO A 217 15.46 21.63 0.33
C PRO A 217 14.61 20.41 0.72
N ILE A 218 15.22 19.23 0.73
CA ILE A 218 14.58 17.97 1.14
C ILE A 218 14.17 18.03 2.62
N LEU A 219 15.06 18.49 3.48
CA LEU A 219 14.76 18.66 4.91
C LEU A 219 13.68 19.72 5.12
N LYS A 220 13.84 20.90 4.50
CA LYS A 220 12.86 21.99 4.60
C LYS A 220 11.48 21.51 4.24
N SER A 221 11.29 20.90 3.06
CA SER A 221 9.93 20.50 2.70
C SER A 221 9.43 19.25 3.44
N THR A 222 10.32 18.40 3.99
CA THR A 222 9.91 17.38 4.98
C THR A 222 9.31 18.00 6.25
N TYR A 223 9.90 19.08 6.76
CA TYR A 223 9.42 19.75 7.98
C TYR A 223 8.23 20.69 7.75
N THR A 224 8.09 21.24 6.54
CA THR A 224 7.03 22.22 6.25
C THR A 224 5.82 21.66 5.52
N MET A 225 5.92 20.51 4.84
CA MET A 225 4.78 19.93 4.12
C MET A 225 4.00 18.95 5.00
N GLN A 226 2.72 19.26 5.24
CA GLN A 226 1.78 18.34 5.85
C GLN A 226 1.06 17.52 4.76
N VAL A 227 1.48 16.28 4.60
CA VAL A 227 1.00 15.31 3.60
C VAL A 227 -0.09 14.36 4.13
N ASN A 228 -0.67 14.68 5.28
CA ASN A 228 -1.76 13.89 5.86
C ASN A 228 -3.02 14.00 4.99
N GLY A 229 -3.82 12.93 4.98
CA GLY A 229 -5.12 12.90 4.31
C GLY A 229 -6.14 13.85 4.93
N ALA A 230 -7.29 14.01 4.27
CA ALA A 230 -8.31 15.01 4.60
C ALA A 230 -9.14 14.75 5.89
N GLY A 231 -8.70 13.85 6.77
CA GLY A 231 -9.46 13.50 7.98
C GLY A 231 -9.64 14.67 8.95
N ASP A 232 -8.65 15.56 9.03
CA ASP A 232 -8.73 16.78 9.85
C ASP A 232 -9.73 17.80 9.27
N ILE A 233 -9.84 17.88 7.94
CA ILE A 233 -10.86 18.70 7.28
C ILE A 233 -12.25 18.18 7.60
N VAL A 234 -12.47 16.86 7.48
CA VAL A 234 -13.74 16.22 7.85
C VAL A 234 -14.10 16.53 9.31
N ALA A 235 -13.15 16.30 10.23
CA ALA A 235 -13.36 16.58 11.64
C ALA A 235 -13.71 18.05 11.90
N LYS A 236 -12.99 18.99 11.27
CA LYS A 236 -13.20 20.42 11.49
C LYS A 236 -14.52 20.93 10.90
N GLU A 237 -14.89 20.49 9.70
CA GLU A 237 -16.04 21.06 8.96
C GLU A 237 -17.38 20.38 9.31
N TYR A 238 -17.34 19.14 9.79
CA TYR A 238 -18.55 18.35 10.01
C TYR A 238 -18.81 17.99 11.47
N ALA A 239 -17.88 18.25 12.40
CA ALA A 239 -18.08 17.92 13.82
C ALA A 239 -19.36 18.51 14.42
N ASP A 240 -19.70 19.75 14.06
CA ASP A 240 -20.91 20.41 14.59
C ASP A 240 -22.22 19.78 14.06
N ARG A 241 -22.15 18.95 13.00
CA ARG A 241 -23.29 18.25 12.41
C ARG A 241 -23.43 16.81 12.89
N VAL A 242 -22.33 16.21 13.35
CA VAL A 242 -22.30 14.83 13.85
C VAL A 242 -22.92 14.80 15.24
N LYS A 243 -23.97 14.00 15.42
CA LYS A 243 -24.63 13.80 16.70
C LYS A 243 -24.05 12.58 17.43
N PRO A 244 -24.20 12.47 18.77
CA PRO A 244 -23.67 11.32 19.53
C PRO A 244 -24.15 9.96 19.03
N ASP A 245 -25.41 9.87 18.59
CA ASP A 245 -26.03 8.61 18.16
C ASP A 245 -25.85 8.34 16.65
N ASP A 246 -25.16 9.24 15.93
CA ASP A 246 -24.88 9.04 14.51
C ASP A 246 -23.88 7.90 14.29
N ILE A 247 -24.02 7.22 13.17
CA ILE A 247 -23.19 6.08 12.77
C ILE A 247 -22.29 6.47 11.61
N PHE A 248 -21.00 6.13 11.68
CA PHE A 248 -20.11 6.17 10.52
C PHE A 248 -20.04 4.80 9.85
N VAL A 249 -20.44 4.73 8.59
CA VAL A 249 -20.34 3.52 7.76
C VAL A 249 -19.18 3.68 6.80
N HIS A 250 -18.19 2.79 6.90
CA HIS A 250 -16.94 2.85 6.17
C HIS A 250 -16.88 1.79 5.08
N GLY A 251 -16.55 2.20 3.86
CA GLY A 251 -16.17 1.29 2.77
C GLY A 251 -14.67 0.98 2.73
N SER A 252 -13.91 1.45 3.72
CA SER A 252 -12.45 1.49 3.67
C SER A 252 -11.81 1.38 5.04
N GLU A 253 -10.87 0.44 5.21
CA GLU A 253 -10.04 0.32 6.41
C GLU A 253 -9.27 1.62 6.72
N HIS A 254 -8.87 2.37 5.69
CA HIS A 254 -8.13 3.63 5.86
C HIS A 254 -9.01 4.71 6.49
N THR A 255 -10.24 4.87 6.02
CA THR A 255 -11.16 5.88 6.56
C THR A 255 -11.66 5.51 7.95
N PHE A 256 -11.86 4.22 8.20
CA PHE A 256 -12.32 3.69 9.47
C PHE A 256 -11.36 4.07 10.61
N GLY A 257 -10.07 3.77 10.45
CA GLY A 257 -9.08 4.13 11.47
C GLY A 257 -8.91 5.65 11.66
N ILE A 258 -9.02 6.42 10.58
CA ILE A 258 -8.87 7.88 10.63
C ILE A 258 -10.05 8.55 11.34
N LEU A 259 -11.28 8.24 10.95
CA LEU A 259 -12.43 8.89 11.58
C LEU A 259 -12.71 8.35 12.97
N ARG A 260 -12.33 7.11 13.29
CA ARG A 260 -12.38 6.64 14.69
C ARG A 260 -11.44 7.42 15.61
N TYR A 261 -10.35 8.00 15.09
CA TYR A 261 -9.51 8.91 15.87
C TYR A 261 -10.23 10.25 16.15
N TYR A 262 -10.96 10.79 15.18
CA TYR A 262 -11.62 12.09 15.30
C TYR A 262 -13.00 12.04 15.96
N PHE A 263 -13.74 10.94 15.81
CA PHE A 263 -15.09 10.72 16.31
C PHE A 263 -15.14 9.48 17.21
N PRO A 264 -14.37 9.43 18.31
CA PRO A 264 -14.13 8.22 19.07
C PRO A 264 -15.38 7.64 19.77
N ASP A 265 -16.36 8.50 20.05
CA ASP A 265 -17.55 8.15 20.82
C ASP A 265 -18.69 7.66 19.93
N ASN A 266 -18.67 7.99 18.63
CA ASN A 266 -19.63 7.52 17.66
C ASN A 266 -19.44 6.02 17.36
N PHE A 267 -20.50 5.38 16.90
CA PHE A 267 -20.42 4.01 16.42
C PHE A 267 -19.85 3.97 15.00
N HIS A 268 -18.90 3.07 14.74
CA HIS A 268 -18.30 2.88 13.43
C HIS A 268 -18.54 1.46 12.91
N TYR A 269 -19.19 1.36 11.75
CA TYR A 269 -19.32 0.12 11.01
C TYR A 269 -18.34 0.09 9.84
N LEU A 270 -17.49 -0.92 9.76
CA LEU A 270 -16.62 -1.16 8.61
C LEU A 270 -17.23 -2.25 7.73
N TYR A 271 -17.71 -1.85 6.56
CA TYR A 271 -18.15 -2.79 5.53
C TYR A 271 -16.93 -3.48 4.91
N ILE A 272 -16.95 -4.81 4.91
CA ILE A 272 -15.98 -5.65 4.21
C ILE A 272 -16.79 -6.73 3.48
N PRO A 273 -16.63 -6.89 2.14
CA PRO A 273 -17.27 -7.97 1.41
C PRO A 273 -16.98 -9.33 2.04
N ALA A 274 -17.95 -10.25 2.02
CA ALA A 274 -17.83 -11.55 2.70
C ALA A 274 -16.67 -12.42 2.17
N ASP A 275 -16.29 -12.22 0.90
CA ASP A 275 -15.19 -12.86 0.20
C ASP A 275 -13.86 -12.08 0.32
N PHE A 276 -13.89 -10.86 0.85
CA PHE A 276 -12.69 -10.06 1.06
C PHE A 276 -12.07 -10.34 2.44
N ILE A 277 -10.78 -10.61 2.44
CA ILE A 277 -10.02 -10.81 3.68
C ILE A 277 -9.32 -9.50 4.05
N PRO A 278 -9.60 -8.90 5.21
CA PRO A 278 -9.02 -7.63 5.60
C PRO A 278 -7.51 -7.66 5.83
N MET A 279 -6.88 -6.49 5.70
CA MET A 279 -5.43 -6.33 5.88
C MET A 279 -5.04 -5.89 7.30
N GLY A 280 -5.93 -5.18 7.99
CA GLY A 280 -5.70 -4.60 9.31
C GLY A 280 -6.08 -5.51 10.48
N ASN A 281 -5.51 -5.21 11.66
CA ASN A 281 -6.03 -5.76 12.91
C ASN A 281 -7.07 -4.79 13.48
N HIS A 282 -8.36 -5.04 13.23
CA HIS A 282 -9.41 -4.11 13.64
C HIS A 282 -9.74 -4.14 15.14
N GLN A 283 -9.28 -5.16 15.87
CA GLN A 283 -9.54 -5.27 17.31
C GLN A 283 -8.99 -4.06 18.09
N VAL A 284 -7.98 -3.37 17.55
CA VAL A 284 -7.37 -2.18 18.17
C VAL A 284 -8.32 -0.97 18.22
N PHE A 285 -9.43 -1.01 17.48
CA PHE A 285 -10.40 0.09 17.40
C PHE A 285 -11.62 -0.09 18.30
N GLN A 286 -11.72 -1.21 19.02
CA GLN A 286 -12.77 -1.42 20.02
C GLN A 286 -12.64 -0.43 21.20
N PRO A 287 -13.75 -0.03 21.87
CA PRO A 287 -15.15 -0.41 21.64
C PRO A 287 -15.85 0.45 20.56
N ASN A 288 -17.16 0.25 20.38
CA ASN A 288 -18.04 0.99 19.45
C ASN A 288 -17.74 0.76 17.97
N VAL A 289 -17.25 -0.43 17.64
CA VAL A 289 -17.01 -0.80 16.24
C VAL A 289 -17.54 -2.17 15.91
N GLU A 290 -18.05 -2.30 14.69
CA GLU A 290 -18.44 -3.57 14.10
C GLU A 290 -17.90 -3.67 12.68
N ILE A 291 -17.61 -4.90 12.27
CA ILE A 291 -17.10 -5.23 10.94
C ILE A 291 -18.03 -6.29 10.37
N GLY A 292 -18.51 -6.10 9.16
CA GLY A 292 -19.43 -7.02 8.52
C GLY A 292 -19.63 -6.72 7.05
N SER A 293 -20.47 -7.54 6.40
CA SER A 293 -20.76 -7.45 4.97
C SER A 293 -22.21 -7.05 4.67
N ASP A 294 -22.97 -6.65 5.69
CA ASP A 294 -24.39 -6.29 5.57
C ASP A 294 -24.55 -4.78 5.83
N LEU A 295 -24.76 -3.99 4.78
CA LEU A 295 -25.01 -2.55 4.91
C LEU A 295 -26.46 -2.26 5.34
N ALA A 296 -27.39 -3.17 5.07
CA ALA A 296 -28.81 -2.98 5.33
C ALA A 296 -29.13 -2.96 6.83
N LYS A 297 -28.26 -3.55 7.66
CA LYS A 297 -28.40 -3.65 9.12
C LYS A 297 -28.89 -2.37 9.79
N TYR A 298 -28.30 -1.24 9.44
CA TYR A 298 -28.59 0.05 10.08
C TYR A 298 -29.66 0.85 9.34
N THR A 299 -30.15 0.42 8.17
CA THR A 299 -31.01 1.24 7.31
C THR A 299 -32.36 1.63 7.93
N LYS A 300 -32.88 0.84 8.88
CA LYS A 300 -34.15 1.10 9.56
C LYS A 300 -34.03 1.93 10.85
N GLU A 301 -32.82 2.14 11.36
CA GLU A 301 -32.61 2.84 12.63
C GLU A 301 -32.81 4.37 12.48
N PRO A 302 -33.46 5.05 13.44
CA PRO A 302 -33.74 6.48 13.37
C PRO A 302 -32.51 7.36 13.69
N VAL A 303 -31.38 7.07 13.05
CA VAL A 303 -30.08 7.74 13.22
C VAL A 303 -29.59 8.31 11.89
N THR A 304 -28.71 9.32 11.92
CA THR A 304 -28.01 9.74 10.70
C THR A 304 -26.84 8.79 10.44
N ILE A 305 -26.67 8.43 9.17
CA ILE A 305 -25.52 7.64 8.73
C ILE A 305 -24.56 8.54 7.95
N TRP A 306 -23.31 8.55 8.35
CA TRP A 306 -22.21 9.16 7.61
C TRP A 306 -21.54 8.07 6.76
N ALA A 307 -21.87 8.02 5.48
CA ALA A 307 -21.25 7.11 4.52
C ALA A 307 -19.88 7.66 4.14
N VAL A 308 -18.83 6.88 4.42
CA VAL A 308 -17.44 7.30 4.27
C VAL A 308 -16.63 6.29 3.47
N SER A 309 -15.88 6.78 2.49
CA SER A 309 -14.92 5.97 1.74
C SER A 309 -13.71 6.79 1.33
N ARG A 310 -12.87 6.24 0.46
CA ARG A 310 -11.79 6.97 -0.19
C ARG A 310 -11.76 6.67 -1.68
N THR A 311 -11.08 7.53 -2.42
CA THR A 311 -10.73 7.21 -3.81
C THR A 311 -9.75 6.03 -3.87
N GLY A 312 -9.94 5.13 -4.84
CA GLY A 312 -9.03 4.02 -5.13
C GLY A 312 -9.07 2.88 -4.11
N GLU A 313 -10.25 2.57 -3.58
CA GLU A 313 -10.45 1.48 -2.62
C GLU A 313 -10.15 0.10 -3.21
N TYR A 314 -9.84 -0.88 -2.35
CA TYR A 314 -9.55 -2.25 -2.76
C TYR A 314 -10.77 -3.02 -3.26
N TYR A 315 -11.97 -2.61 -2.85
CA TYR A 315 -13.25 -3.19 -3.26
C TYR A 315 -14.32 -2.11 -3.35
N SER A 316 -15.37 -2.39 -4.13
CA SER A 316 -16.54 -1.52 -4.21
C SER A 316 -17.45 -1.75 -3.01
N THR A 317 -17.93 -0.66 -2.42
CA THR A 317 -18.97 -0.70 -1.38
C THR A 317 -20.33 -0.43 -2.06
N PRO A 318 -21.35 -1.27 -1.85
CA PRO A 318 -22.66 -1.11 -2.49
C PRO A 318 -23.47 0.02 -1.83
N TRP A 319 -23.03 1.28 -2.00
CA TRP A 319 -23.61 2.45 -1.33
C TRP A 319 -25.11 2.61 -1.56
N ALA A 320 -25.63 2.15 -2.71
CA ALA A 320 -27.05 2.15 -3.03
C ALA A 320 -27.91 1.41 -1.99
N GLU A 321 -27.39 0.34 -1.38
CA GLU A 321 -28.08 -0.39 -0.30
C GLU A 321 -28.36 0.48 0.93
N LEU A 322 -27.63 1.60 1.07
CA LEU A 322 -27.77 2.54 2.16
C LEU A 322 -28.41 3.86 1.70
N THR A 323 -27.99 4.41 0.56
CA THR A 323 -28.48 5.71 0.06
C THR A 323 -29.87 5.61 -0.55
N GLU A 324 -30.23 4.47 -1.12
CA GLU A 324 -31.54 4.25 -1.76
C GLU A 324 -32.50 3.46 -0.85
N ALA A 325 -32.01 2.96 0.28
CA ALA A 325 -32.80 2.16 1.22
C ALA A 325 -34.11 2.87 1.64
N PRO A 326 -35.14 2.10 2.03
CA PRO A 326 -36.31 2.67 2.67
C PRO A 326 -35.91 3.49 3.89
N PHE A 327 -36.65 4.57 4.14
CA PHE A 327 -36.37 5.52 5.23
C PHE A 327 -35.04 6.29 5.14
N ARG A 328 -34.26 6.15 4.06
CA ARG A 328 -32.96 6.83 3.89
C ARG A 328 -32.98 7.93 2.85
N GLU A 329 -32.56 9.13 3.23
CA GLU A 329 -32.47 10.28 2.32
C GLU A 329 -31.04 10.84 2.31
N PRO A 330 -30.31 10.72 1.19
CA PRO A 330 -28.98 11.31 1.07
C PRO A 330 -29.08 12.84 1.05
N ALA A 331 -28.36 13.49 1.95
CA ALA A 331 -28.30 14.95 2.03
C ALA A 331 -27.26 15.50 1.02
N GLY A 332 -27.62 15.42 -0.27
CA GLY A 332 -26.76 15.85 -1.39
C GLY A 332 -25.86 14.74 -1.94
N PRO A 333 -24.98 15.05 -2.90
CA PRO A 333 -24.08 14.07 -3.52
C PRO A 333 -22.95 13.66 -2.57
N MET A 334 -22.28 12.54 -2.89
CA MET A 334 -21.07 12.13 -2.18
C MET A 334 -19.93 13.11 -2.45
N LEU A 335 -19.45 13.76 -1.39
CA LEU A 335 -18.45 14.82 -1.45
C LEU A 335 -17.05 14.24 -1.57
N ASN A 336 -16.22 14.87 -2.40
CA ASN A 336 -14.79 14.55 -2.54
C ASN A 336 -13.97 15.55 -1.72
N ILE A 337 -13.50 15.14 -0.54
CA ILE A 337 -12.75 15.99 0.38
C ILE A 337 -11.27 15.63 0.25
N ARG A 338 -10.50 16.57 -0.31
CA ARG A 338 -9.06 16.40 -0.54
C ARG A 338 -8.27 17.49 0.17
N LYS A 339 -7.15 17.10 0.78
CA LYS A 339 -6.17 18.00 1.37
C LYS A 339 -4.88 17.91 0.56
N GLU A 340 -4.46 18.98 -0.11
CA GLU A 340 -3.16 19.02 -0.79
C GLU A 340 -2.05 19.37 0.20
N PRO A 341 -0.83 18.79 0.09
CA PRO A 341 -0.38 17.79 -0.88
C PRO A 341 -0.61 16.32 -0.41
N GLY A 342 -1.61 16.09 0.45
CA GLY A 342 -1.96 14.76 0.93
C GLY A 342 -2.50 13.85 -0.18
N TRP A 343 -2.26 12.55 -0.03
CA TRP A 343 -2.59 11.54 -1.04
C TRP A 343 -3.98 10.93 -0.88
N LEU A 344 -4.56 11.03 0.32
CA LEU A 344 -5.84 10.40 0.64
C LEU A 344 -6.99 11.41 0.49
N THR A 345 -7.82 11.18 -0.52
CA THR A 345 -9.13 11.83 -0.68
C THR A 345 -10.19 11.03 0.07
N ILE A 346 -10.91 11.68 0.98
CA ILE A 346 -12.04 11.09 1.68
C ILE A 346 -13.32 11.39 0.90
N LEU A 347 -14.13 10.37 0.69
CA LEU A 347 -15.50 10.47 0.20
C LEU A 347 -16.43 10.51 1.40
N LEU A 348 -17.34 11.48 1.45
CA LEU A 348 -18.26 11.67 2.58
C LEU A 348 -19.66 12.01 2.09
N GLN A 349 -20.67 11.33 2.61
CA GLN A 349 -22.06 11.67 2.38
C GLN A 349 -22.86 11.51 3.67
N GLU A 350 -23.68 12.51 3.99
CA GLU A 350 -24.66 12.43 5.07
C GLU A 350 -25.91 11.74 4.51
N VAL A 351 -26.41 10.72 5.21
CA VAL A 351 -27.62 9.97 4.85
C VAL A 351 -28.58 9.98 6.03
N ARG A 352 -29.64 10.76 5.91
CA ARG A 352 -30.60 11.04 6.97
C ARG A 352 -31.65 9.94 7.05
N TYR A 353 -32.18 9.75 8.24
CA TYR A 353 -33.42 9.00 8.43
C TYR A 353 -34.60 9.91 8.08
N ASN A 354 -35.46 9.45 7.17
CA ASN A 354 -36.70 10.10 6.78
C ASN A 354 -37.85 9.07 6.88
N PRO A 355 -38.68 9.11 7.95
CA PRO A 355 -39.77 8.16 8.13
C PRO A 355 -40.87 8.28 7.06
N ASP A 356 -40.98 9.43 6.40
CA ASP A 356 -41.95 9.66 5.33
C ASP A 356 -41.53 8.98 4.02
N LYS A 357 -40.25 8.60 3.90
CA LYS A 357 -39.76 7.71 2.84
C LYS A 357 -40.16 6.26 3.20
N THR A 358 -41.38 5.87 2.83
CA THR A 358 -42.04 4.59 3.17
C THR A 358 -41.20 3.31 2.90
N GLU A 359 -41.56 2.20 3.55
CA GLU A 359 -40.97 0.85 3.31
C GLU A 359 -41.19 0.33 1.88
N LYS A 360 -42.21 0.87 1.19
CA LYS A 360 -42.21 0.88 -0.27
C LYS A 360 -41.03 1.75 -0.68
N GLY A 361 -39.92 1.08 -0.99
CA GLY A 361 -38.79 1.70 -1.66
C GLY A 361 -39.28 2.57 -2.81
N SER A 362 -38.40 3.42 -3.32
CA SER A 362 -38.55 3.88 -4.69
C SER A 362 -38.76 2.65 -5.58
N GLY A 363 -40.02 2.28 -5.78
CA GLY A 363 -40.47 1.24 -6.66
C GLY A 363 -40.27 1.79 -8.05
N ARG A 364 -39.02 1.78 -8.49
CA ARG A 364 -38.84 1.26 -9.82
C ARG A 364 -39.05 -0.23 -9.64
N GLU A 365 -40.21 -0.69 -10.07
CA GLU A 365 -40.44 -2.12 -10.31
C GLU A 365 -39.15 -2.71 -10.93
N SER A 366 -38.74 -3.89 -10.49
CA SER A 366 -37.51 -4.51 -10.93
C SER A 366 -37.81 -5.80 -11.67
N GLY A 367 -37.00 -6.12 -12.67
CA GLY A 367 -37.21 -7.31 -13.50
C GLY A 367 -35.92 -8.03 -13.84
N TYR A 368 -36.06 -9.02 -14.73
CA TYR A 368 -34.94 -9.72 -15.34
C TYR A 368 -34.48 -8.93 -16.58
N LEU A 369 -33.39 -8.19 -16.44
CA LEU A 369 -32.78 -7.52 -17.59
C LEU A 369 -32.05 -8.57 -18.41
N THR A 370 -32.59 -8.88 -19.60
CA THR A 370 -31.95 -9.78 -20.56
C THR A 370 -31.37 -8.97 -21.71
N VAL A 371 -30.05 -8.98 -21.86
CA VAL A 371 -29.36 -8.37 -22.99
C VAL A 371 -28.74 -9.47 -23.83
N LYS A 372 -29.17 -9.60 -25.08
CA LYS A 372 -28.57 -10.54 -26.02
C LYS A 372 -27.40 -9.89 -26.76
N VAL A 373 -26.24 -10.53 -26.68
CA VAL A 373 -25.04 -10.16 -27.43
C VAL A 373 -24.95 -11.06 -28.66
N THR A 374 -24.83 -10.46 -29.85
CA THR A 374 -24.76 -11.16 -31.14
C THR A 374 -23.43 -10.97 -31.84
N ASP A 375 -23.17 -11.78 -32.87
CA ASP A 375 -21.94 -11.76 -33.68
C ASP A 375 -20.66 -12.04 -32.88
N ILE A 376 -20.77 -12.87 -31.85
CA ILE A 376 -19.61 -13.37 -31.11
C ILE A 376 -18.92 -14.42 -32.00
N ASP A 377 -17.61 -14.28 -32.22
CA ASP A 377 -16.81 -15.32 -32.87
C ASP A 377 -16.51 -16.44 -31.86
N GLU A 378 -17.37 -17.46 -31.86
CA GLU A 378 -17.24 -18.63 -30.99
C GLU A 378 -15.98 -19.48 -31.28
N SER A 379 -15.36 -19.33 -32.45
CA SER A 379 -14.16 -20.08 -32.81
C SER A 379 -12.92 -19.66 -32.01
N LEU A 380 -12.95 -18.46 -31.42
CA LEU A 380 -11.86 -17.91 -30.62
C LEU A 380 -11.83 -18.44 -29.16
N GLY A 381 -12.87 -19.16 -28.71
CA GLY A 381 -13.00 -19.59 -27.31
C GLY A 381 -13.27 -18.41 -26.38
N GLY A 382 -12.73 -18.41 -25.15
CA GLY A 382 -12.71 -17.23 -24.28
C GLY A 382 -13.97 -16.96 -23.44
N GLN A 383 -14.05 -15.76 -22.88
CA GLN A 383 -15.11 -15.29 -21.98
C GLN A 383 -15.77 -14.02 -22.54
N LEU A 384 -17.09 -13.95 -22.49
CA LEU A 384 -17.86 -12.72 -22.69
C LEU A 384 -17.96 -12.01 -21.34
N VAL A 385 -17.18 -10.95 -21.15
CA VAL A 385 -17.16 -10.13 -19.94
C VAL A 385 -18.04 -8.91 -20.15
N TYR A 386 -18.86 -8.55 -19.16
CA TYR A 386 -19.78 -7.41 -19.26
C TYR A 386 -19.81 -6.55 -18.00
N ALA A 387 -20.24 -5.30 -18.18
CA ALA A 387 -20.48 -4.33 -17.12
C ALA A 387 -21.71 -3.46 -17.45
N LEU A 388 -22.62 -3.33 -16.49
CA LEU A 388 -23.83 -2.50 -16.53
C LEU A 388 -23.60 -1.20 -15.76
N TYR A 389 -23.98 -0.07 -16.34
CA TYR A 389 -23.81 1.27 -15.79
C TYR A 389 -25.17 1.96 -15.66
N ALA A 390 -25.33 2.81 -14.65
CA ALA A 390 -26.51 3.65 -14.44
C ALA A 390 -26.22 5.16 -14.57
N SER A 391 -24.96 5.54 -14.73
CA SER A 391 -24.52 6.92 -14.96
C SER A 391 -23.10 6.96 -15.53
N ASP A 392 -22.69 8.16 -15.97
CA ASP A 392 -21.28 8.43 -16.26
C ASP A 392 -20.41 8.38 -14.99
N PRO A 393 -19.09 8.18 -15.13
CA PRO A 393 -18.37 7.82 -16.37
C PRO A 393 -18.43 6.32 -16.71
N ILE A 394 -18.43 5.96 -17.99
CA ILE A 394 -18.35 4.57 -18.46
C ILE A 394 -16.89 4.07 -18.38
N ARG A 395 -16.46 3.62 -17.19
CA ARG A 395 -15.10 3.13 -16.92
C ARG A 395 -15.05 2.08 -15.81
N PRO A 396 -13.96 1.29 -15.72
CA PRO A 396 -13.78 0.34 -14.62
C PRO A 396 -14.00 0.98 -13.25
N GLY A 397 -14.84 0.35 -12.42
CA GLY A 397 -15.17 0.79 -11.06
C GLY A 397 -16.40 1.70 -10.93
N ASN A 398 -17.08 2.05 -12.02
CA ASN A 398 -18.35 2.82 -11.99
C ASN A 398 -19.59 2.01 -12.45
N PHE A 399 -19.43 0.70 -12.67
CA PHE A 399 -20.54 -0.18 -13.02
C PHE A 399 -21.34 -0.57 -11.76
N ILE A 400 -22.64 -0.79 -11.95
CA ILE A 400 -23.57 -1.26 -10.91
C ILE A 400 -23.70 -2.80 -10.89
N ASN A 401 -23.33 -3.47 -11.98
CA ASN A 401 -23.28 -4.92 -12.09
C ASN A 401 -22.23 -5.33 -13.14
N SER A 402 -21.60 -6.49 -12.98
CA SER A 402 -20.65 -7.04 -13.95
C SER A 402 -20.56 -8.55 -13.83
N GLY A 403 -20.14 -9.23 -14.89
CA GLY A 403 -19.91 -10.66 -14.86
C GLY A 403 -19.19 -11.17 -16.10
N ALA A 404 -18.97 -12.49 -16.14
CA ALA A 404 -18.37 -13.17 -17.26
C ALA A 404 -19.14 -14.45 -17.59
N LEU A 405 -19.26 -14.77 -18.88
CA LEU A 405 -19.90 -15.98 -19.40
C LEU A 405 -18.93 -16.68 -20.36
N THR A 406 -18.76 -17.99 -20.22
CA THR A 406 -17.94 -18.75 -21.19
C THR A 406 -18.57 -18.66 -22.57
N VAL A 407 -17.78 -18.25 -23.57
CA VAL A 407 -18.25 -18.19 -24.97
C VAL A 407 -18.42 -19.61 -25.49
N THR A 408 -19.65 -19.94 -25.87
CA THR A 408 -20.02 -21.27 -26.38
C THR A 408 -20.87 -21.22 -27.64
N LYS A 409 -21.32 -20.02 -28.01
CA LYS A 409 -22.25 -19.77 -29.12
C LYS A 409 -22.00 -18.38 -29.70
N GLY A 410 -22.26 -18.19 -31.00
CA GLY A 410 -22.17 -16.88 -31.66
C GLY A 410 -23.20 -15.83 -31.23
N SER A 411 -24.12 -16.20 -30.33
CA SER A 411 -24.92 -15.24 -29.56
C SER A 411 -25.19 -15.78 -28.16
N GLN A 412 -25.16 -14.91 -27.15
CA GLN A 412 -25.37 -15.27 -25.75
C GLN A 412 -26.20 -14.21 -25.02
N ASN A 413 -27.03 -14.66 -24.09
CA ASN A 413 -27.84 -13.77 -23.25
C ASN A 413 -27.11 -13.50 -21.94
N ILE A 414 -26.96 -12.22 -21.61
CA ILE A 414 -26.64 -11.74 -20.28
C ILE A 414 -27.98 -11.56 -19.56
N ILE A 415 -28.18 -12.28 -18.45
CA ILE A 415 -29.42 -12.22 -17.66
C ILE A 415 -29.05 -11.68 -16.29
N LEU A 416 -29.60 -10.52 -15.94
CA LEU A 416 -29.38 -9.83 -14.68
C LEU A 416 -30.68 -9.78 -13.90
N GLU A 417 -30.66 -10.30 -12.67
CA GLU A 417 -31.83 -10.38 -11.82
C GLU A 417 -31.97 -9.13 -10.96
N ASN A 418 -33.22 -8.78 -10.60
CA ASN A 418 -33.55 -7.69 -9.69
C ASN A 418 -32.98 -6.32 -10.12
N ILE A 419 -32.89 -6.06 -11.43
CA ILE A 419 -32.49 -4.75 -11.95
C ILE A 419 -33.70 -3.82 -11.85
N PRO A 420 -33.60 -2.65 -11.19
CA PRO A 420 -34.68 -1.67 -11.20
C PRO A 420 -35.00 -1.24 -12.64
N TYR A 421 -36.24 -0.90 -12.96
CA TYR A 421 -36.54 -0.26 -14.24
C TYR A 421 -35.82 1.09 -14.34
N GLY A 422 -35.51 1.57 -15.54
CA GLY A 422 -34.69 2.78 -15.70
C GLY A 422 -33.91 2.84 -16.99
N GLU A 423 -32.98 3.80 -17.05
CA GLU A 423 -32.01 3.90 -18.13
C GLU A 423 -30.70 3.25 -17.71
N TYR A 424 -30.11 2.47 -18.60
CA TYR A 424 -28.86 1.76 -18.35
C TYR A 424 -27.98 1.76 -19.58
N ALA A 425 -26.67 1.66 -19.40
CA ALA A 425 -25.73 1.37 -20.47
C ALA A 425 -25.02 0.05 -20.17
N ILE A 426 -24.80 -0.78 -21.16
CA ILE A 426 -24.07 -2.04 -20.99
C ILE A 426 -22.90 -2.08 -21.97
N VAL A 427 -21.74 -2.45 -21.45
CA VAL A 427 -20.54 -2.69 -22.25
C VAL A 427 -20.13 -4.14 -22.03
N ALA A 428 -19.91 -4.86 -23.11
CA ALA A 428 -19.36 -6.21 -23.09
C ALA A 428 -18.14 -6.30 -24.01
N PHE A 429 -17.18 -7.13 -23.64
CA PHE A 429 -16.01 -7.42 -24.46
C PHE A 429 -15.70 -8.91 -24.41
N HIS A 430 -15.02 -9.37 -25.45
CA HIS A 430 -14.63 -10.76 -25.59
C HIS A 430 -13.20 -10.97 -25.12
N ASP A 431 -13.05 -11.38 -23.87
CA ASP A 431 -11.76 -11.67 -23.24
C ASP A 431 -11.18 -13.01 -23.73
N LEU A 432 -10.09 -12.91 -24.48
CA LEU A 432 -9.38 -14.07 -25.04
C LEU A 432 -8.21 -14.53 -24.16
N ASN A 433 -7.72 -13.68 -23.25
CA ASN A 433 -6.47 -13.91 -22.52
C ASN A 433 -6.69 -14.19 -21.02
N GLY A 434 -7.92 -14.01 -20.52
CA GLY A 434 -8.35 -14.28 -19.15
C GLY A 434 -7.94 -13.19 -18.14
N ASN A 435 -7.63 -11.98 -18.60
CA ASN A 435 -7.24 -10.85 -17.74
C ASN A 435 -8.45 -10.05 -17.22
N TYR A 436 -9.67 -10.34 -17.70
CA TYR A 436 -10.91 -9.62 -17.38
C TYR A 436 -10.82 -8.10 -17.60
N GLN A 437 -10.00 -7.67 -18.56
CA GLN A 437 -9.83 -6.27 -18.92
C GLN A 437 -9.88 -6.12 -20.44
N PRO A 438 -10.60 -5.09 -20.93
CA PRO A 438 -10.65 -4.83 -22.35
C PRO A 438 -9.26 -4.43 -22.88
N ASP A 439 -8.74 -5.16 -23.86
CA ASP A 439 -7.42 -4.88 -24.43
C ASP A 439 -7.49 -3.81 -25.54
N PHE A 440 -6.58 -2.84 -25.47
CA PHE A 440 -6.48 -1.75 -26.45
C PHE A 440 -5.06 -1.57 -27.00
N LYS A 441 -4.98 -1.24 -28.29
CA LYS A 441 -3.74 -0.79 -28.96
C LYS A 441 -4.00 0.52 -29.69
N ASN A 442 -3.26 1.57 -29.36
CA ASN A 442 -3.47 2.93 -29.90
C ASN A 442 -4.92 3.41 -29.78
N ASN A 443 -5.55 3.21 -28.61
CA ASN A 443 -6.96 3.52 -28.31
C ASN A 443 -8.00 2.81 -29.20
N LYS A 444 -7.62 1.70 -29.86
CA LYS A 444 -8.55 0.81 -30.55
C LYS A 444 -8.61 -0.53 -29.83
N ALA A 445 -9.82 -1.06 -29.65
CA ALA A 445 -9.99 -2.40 -29.09
C ALA A 445 -9.27 -3.42 -29.98
N VAL A 446 -8.53 -4.35 -29.39
CA VAL A 446 -7.89 -5.46 -30.12
C VAL A 446 -8.65 -6.76 -30.01
N GLU A 447 -9.73 -6.77 -29.22
CA GLU A 447 -10.67 -7.88 -29.07
C GLU A 447 -12.11 -7.40 -29.29
N GLY A 448 -13.06 -8.32 -29.31
CA GLY A 448 -14.46 -8.00 -29.57
C GLY A 448 -15.02 -7.02 -28.53
N LEU A 449 -15.72 -5.98 -28.99
CA LEU A 449 -16.35 -4.96 -28.13
C LEU A 449 -17.82 -4.72 -28.54
N ALA A 450 -18.72 -4.72 -27.57
CA ALA A 450 -20.15 -4.46 -27.72
C ALA A 450 -20.60 -3.38 -26.73
N MET A 451 -21.27 -2.33 -27.21
CA MET A 451 -21.71 -1.21 -26.37
C MET A 451 -23.02 -0.56 -26.84
N GLY A 452 -23.88 -1.32 -27.52
CA GLY A 452 -25.17 -0.83 -28.05
C GLY A 452 -25.07 0.07 -29.29
N VAL A 453 -23.91 0.69 -29.52
CA VAL A 453 -23.56 1.44 -30.73
C VAL A 453 -22.33 0.85 -31.39
N ASN A 454 -22.09 1.23 -32.65
CA ASN A 454 -20.85 0.89 -33.35
C ASN A 454 -19.68 1.66 -32.72
N PRO A 455 -18.66 0.98 -32.15
CA PRO A 455 -17.52 1.67 -31.53
C PRO A 455 -16.78 2.62 -32.48
N ALA A 456 -16.81 2.37 -33.79
CA ALA A 456 -16.16 3.23 -34.79
C ALA A 456 -16.86 4.58 -35.00
N GLU A 457 -18.12 4.71 -34.57
CA GLU A 457 -18.91 5.95 -34.72
C GLU A 457 -18.78 6.88 -33.52
N LEU A 458 -18.16 6.41 -32.43
CA LEU A 458 -17.94 7.21 -31.24
C LEU A 458 -16.93 8.33 -31.48
N LYS A 459 -17.31 9.55 -31.11
CA LYS A 459 -16.44 10.73 -31.08
C LYS A 459 -16.02 11.00 -29.64
N GLY A 460 -14.88 10.44 -29.23
CA GLY A 460 -14.34 10.59 -27.88
C GLY A 460 -14.62 9.39 -26.98
N GLU A 461 -14.46 9.56 -25.67
CA GLU A 461 -14.76 8.52 -24.68
C GLU A 461 -16.28 8.22 -24.67
N PRO A 462 -16.68 6.96 -24.44
CA PRO A 462 -18.09 6.62 -24.35
C PRO A 462 -18.75 7.32 -23.16
N SER A 463 -19.88 7.97 -23.39
CA SER A 463 -20.70 8.57 -22.33
C SER A 463 -22.00 7.79 -22.13
N PHE A 464 -22.55 7.87 -20.92
CA PHE A 464 -23.80 7.22 -20.56
C PHE A 464 -24.94 7.60 -21.51
N ASP A 465 -25.09 8.90 -21.82
CA ASP A 465 -26.14 9.38 -22.72
C ASP A 465 -26.02 8.84 -24.15
N GLN A 466 -24.82 8.46 -24.61
CA GLN A 466 -24.62 7.86 -25.94
C GLN A 466 -24.96 6.37 -25.99
N LEU A 467 -24.79 5.66 -24.86
CA LEU A 467 -24.91 4.21 -24.80
C LEU A 467 -26.22 3.74 -24.15
N LYS A 468 -26.97 4.65 -23.52
CA LYS A 468 -28.11 4.26 -22.69
C LYS A 468 -29.27 3.68 -23.49
N PHE A 469 -29.94 2.70 -22.89
CA PHE A 469 -31.21 2.14 -23.31
C PHE A 469 -32.20 2.18 -22.14
N SER A 470 -33.49 2.11 -22.45
CA SER A 470 -34.56 2.02 -21.44
C SER A 470 -34.88 0.57 -21.10
N PHE A 471 -35.13 0.29 -19.82
CA PHE A 471 -35.58 -0.99 -19.31
C PHE A 471 -36.84 -0.79 -18.46
N SER A 472 -37.92 -1.49 -18.79
CA SER A 472 -39.18 -1.49 -18.01
C SER A 472 -39.92 -2.81 -18.15
N GLU A 473 -41.02 -3.04 -17.40
CA GLU A 473 -41.80 -4.28 -17.43
C GLU A 473 -42.17 -4.75 -18.85
N ASN A 474 -42.47 -3.80 -19.73
CA ASN A 474 -42.92 -4.05 -21.10
C ASN A 474 -41.88 -3.67 -22.17
N VAL A 475 -40.66 -3.29 -21.77
CA VAL A 475 -39.60 -2.85 -22.69
C VAL A 475 -38.35 -3.66 -22.42
N GLU A 476 -38.07 -4.59 -23.34
CA GLU A 476 -36.78 -5.27 -23.41
C GLU A 476 -35.78 -4.42 -24.20
N PRO A 477 -34.49 -4.41 -23.79
CA PRO A 477 -33.45 -3.71 -24.52
C PRO A 477 -33.17 -4.38 -25.88
N ASP A 478 -32.74 -3.57 -26.85
CA ASP A 478 -32.27 -4.08 -28.13
C ASP A 478 -31.04 -5.00 -27.96
N ASN A 479 -30.87 -5.92 -28.90
CA ASN A 479 -29.66 -6.75 -28.97
C ASN A 479 -28.44 -5.86 -29.20
N ILE A 480 -27.33 -6.16 -28.53
CA ILE A 480 -26.06 -5.48 -28.77
C ILE A 480 -25.17 -6.34 -29.65
N ARG A 481 -24.57 -5.72 -30.65
CA ARG A 481 -23.67 -6.39 -31.60
C ARG A 481 -22.23 -6.34 -31.09
N MET A 482 -21.54 -7.48 -31.17
CA MET A 482 -20.09 -7.56 -30.96
C MET A 482 -19.36 -7.09 -32.22
N TYR A 483 -18.45 -6.13 -32.06
CA TYR A 483 -17.60 -5.62 -33.12
C TYR A 483 -16.16 -6.05 -32.88
N TYR A 484 -15.59 -6.76 -33.85
CA TYR A 484 -14.18 -7.08 -33.86
C TYR A 484 -13.41 -6.05 -34.69
N PRO A 485 -12.18 -5.70 -34.28
CA PRO A 485 -11.29 -4.91 -35.12
C PRO A 485 -10.97 -5.68 -36.41
N GLU A 486 -11.01 -4.98 -37.55
CA GLU A 486 -10.52 -5.50 -38.84
C GLU A 486 -9.01 -5.72 -38.85
#